data_AF-A0A836RPN7-F1
#
_entry.id   AF-A0A836RPN7-F1
#
_cell.length_a   1.000
_cell.length_b   1.000
_cell.length_c   1.000
_cell.angle_alpha   90.00
_cell.angle_beta   90.00
_cell.angle_gamma   90.00
#
_symmetry.space_group_name_H-M   'P 1'
#
loop_
_entity.id
_entity.type
_entity.pdbx_description
1 polymer ?
#
loop_
_entity_poly.entity_id
_entity_poly.type
_entity_poly.pdbx_seq_one_letter_code
_entity_poly.pdbx_strand_id
1 'polypeptide(L)'
;MMEFMEPIRQWLESYPLIGEVILFLAIVLVSWLAFKVTHHAILVPLKKIAAKSKIKFDDYIVESKVLRYLSYLVPLIIFINAASFFPDIEEFIVVIAHLLLVFILLRSAVAFMYAVNSYYETLPRSKERPIKGYIQVAEIVLYIFGVIYAIGVLTGQSPWVILSGIGALTAVILLVFKDTILSFVAGIQITGYDLLHVGDWIEMPQYGADGDVIEIALHTVKVQNWDKTITVIPTYRFTQDAYKNWRGMTQAGGRRIKRAVYIDQNSVKFCDEEMIRRFMKIYLIRDYVRGKKAEIEEYNRSIEADTSYVINGRRMTNLGTFRAYAEAYIQNHPRVNKNLTMMVRHLAPGPNGLPIEIYLFTDDIRWKNYEAIQADIFDHLLAVIPQFDLRIFQNPTGMDFKRLGDYTEVTKK
;
A
#
# COMPACT_ATOMS: atom_id res chain seq x y z
N MET A 1 -33.11 -75.77 -27.36
CA MET A 1 -32.51 -74.40 -27.37
C MET A 1 -30.98 -74.45 -27.52
N MET A 2 -30.27 -75.46 -26.96
CA MET A 2 -28.82 -75.63 -27.15
C MET A 2 -28.41 -76.12 -28.56
N GLU A 3 -29.19 -76.97 -29.24
CA GLU A 3 -28.86 -77.45 -30.60
C GLU A 3 -28.96 -76.38 -31.71
N PHE A 4 -29.75 -75.32 -31.49
CA PHE A 4 -29.90 -74.22 -32.47
C PHE A 4 -28.76 -73.19 -32.41
N MET A 5 -27.95 -73.22 -31.34
CA MET A 5 -26.88 -72.27 -31.08
C MET A 5 -25.50 -72.77 -31.53
N GLU A 6 -25.33 -74.08 -31.75
CA GLU A 6 -24.06 -74.69 -32.19
C GLU A 6 -23.57 -74.21 -33.56
N PRO A 7 -24.42 -74.12 -34.61
CA PRO A 7 -23.98 -73.61 -35.92
C PRO A 7 -23.53 -72.15 -35.86
N ILE A 8 -24.20 -71.36 -35.02
CA ILE A 8 -23.91 -69.94 -34.80
C ILE A 8 -22.58 -69.79 -34.06
N ARG A 9 -22.31 -70.66 -33.07
CA ARG A 9 -21.06 -70.70 -32.32
C ARG A 9 -19.86 -71.06 -33.19
N GLN A 10 -19.97 -72.11 -34.01
CA GLN A 10 -18.91 -72.52 -34.95
C GLN A 10 -18.63 -71.44 -36.02
N TRP A 11 -19.66 -70.74 -36.49
CA TRP A 11 -19.51 -69.63 -37.43
C TRP A 11 -18.84 -68.40 -36.79
N LEU A 12 -19.16 -68.07 -35.53
CA LEU A 12 -18.51 -67.01 -34.76
C LEU A 12 -17.03 -67.31 -34.46
N GLU A 13 -16.70 -68.57 -34.15
CA GLU A 13 -15.32 -69.03 -33.95
C GLU A 13 -14.48 -68.95 -35.25
N SER A 14 -15.13 -69.00 -36.42
CA SER A 14 -14.48 -68.88 -37.74
C SER A 14 -14.17 -67.42 -38.15
N TYR A 15 -14.85 -66.43 -37.54
CA TYR A 15 -14.68 -65.00 -37.85
C TYR A 15 -14.70 -64.14 -36.56
N PRO A 16 -13.63 -64.17 -35.75
CA PRO A 16 -13.59 -63.53 -34.43
C PRO A 16 -13.93 -62.02 -34.48
N LEU A 17 -13.46 -61.34 -35.53
CA LEU A 17 -13.71 -59.91 -35.77
C LEU A 17 -15.20 -59.59 -35.98
N ILE A 18 -15.96 -60.49 -36.61
CA ILE A 18 -17.42 -60.32 -36.79
C ILE A 18 -18.14 -60.52 -35.46
N GLY A 19 -17.67 -61.48 -34.64
CA GLY A 19 -18.20 -61.71 -33.30
C GLY A 19 -18.01 -60.52 -32.36
N GLU A 20 -16.82 -59.93 -32.36
CA GLU A 20 -16.51 -58.72 -31.60
C GLU A 20 -17.38 -57.53 -32.03
N VAL A 21 -17.58 -57.33 -33.34
CA VAL A 21 -18.46 -56.27 -33.85
C VAL A 21 -19.92 -56.49 -33.43
N ILE A 22 -20.42 -57.72 -33.51
CA ILE A 22 -21.78 -58.05 -33.06
C ILE A 22 -21.93 -57.80 -31.55
N LEU A 23 -20.94 -58.21 -30.75
CA LEU A 23 -20.93 -57.97 -29.31
C LEU A 23 -20.88 -56.48 -28.97
N PHE A 24 -20.05 -55.71 -29.66
CA PHE A 24 -19.97 -54.27 -29.53
C PHE A 24 -21.32 -53.60 -29.84
N LEU A 25 -21.95 -53.97 -30.95
CA LEU A 25 -23.28 -53.47 -31.32
C LEU A 25 -24.35 -53.85 -30.29
N ALA A 26 -24.29 -55.06 -29.73
CA ALA A 26 -25.18 -55.48 -28.65
C ALA A 26 -24.99 -54.63 -27.38
N ILE A 27 -23.73 -54.36 -26.97
CA ILE A 27 -23.40 -53.51 -25.82
C ILE A 27 -23.88 -52.07 -26.05
N VAL A 28 -23.69 -51.52 -27.26
CA VAL A 28 -24.19 -50.19 -27.63
C VAL A 28 -25.72 -50.14 -27.54
N LEU A 29 -26.41 -51.18 -28.05
CA LEU A 29 -27.86 -51.27 -27.99
C LEU A 29 -28.36 -51.35 -26.54
N VAL A 30 -27.73 -52.19 -25.71
CA VAL A 30 -28.06 -52.33 -24.28
C VAL A 30 -27.79 -51.02 -23.54
N SER A 31 -26.67 -50.36 -23.80
CA SER A 31 -26.30 -49.07 -23.19
C SER A 31 -27.28 -47.96 -23.59
N TRP A 32 -27.72 -47.94 -24.85
CA TRP A 32 -28.72 -47.00 -25.34
C TRP A 32 -30.10 -47.26 -24.73
N LEU A 33 -30.50 -48.53 -24.60
CA LEU A 33 -31.76 -48.89 -23.97
C LEU A 33 -31.74 -48.55 -22.48
N ALA A 34 -30.63 -48.85 -21.80
CA ALA A 34 -30.40 -48.47 -20.40
C ALA A 34 -30.47 -46.95 -20.23
N PHE A 35 -29.81 -46.17 -21.11
CA PHE A 35 -29.95 -44.71 -21.12
C PHE A 35 -31.42 -44.29 -21.20
N LYS A 36 -32.18 -44.82 -22.17
CA LYS A 36 -33.60 -44.48 -22.33
C LYS A 36 -34.42 -44.81 -21.09
N VAL A 37 -34.22 -46.00 -20.53
CA VAL A 37 -34.91 -46.46 -19.31
C VAL A 37 -34.55 -45.57 -18.14
N THR A 38 -33.27 -45.37 -17.85
CA THR A 38 -32.80 -44.52 -16.75
C THR A 38 -33.25 -43.08 -16.90
N HIS A 39 -33.11 -42.50 -18.10
CA HIS A 39 -33.56 -41.15 -18.38
C HIS A 39 -35.07 -40.98 -18.17
N HIS A 40 -35.88 -41.93 -18.64
CA HIS A 40 -37.33 -41.89 -18.47
C HIS A 40 -37.73 -42.14 -17.01
N ALA A 41 -37.13 -43.15 -16.36
CA ALA A 41 -37.42 -43.54 -14.98
C ALA A 41 -36.97 -42.50 -13.95
N ILE A 42 -35.92 -41.71 -14.23
CA ILE A 42 -35.47 -40.65 -13.33
C ILE A 42 -36.20 -39.34 -13.63
N LEU A 43 -36.21 -38.86 -14.88
CA LEU A 43 -36.71 -37.52 -15.18
C LEU A 43 -38.24 -37.39 -15.14
N VAL A 44 -38.98 -38.42 -15.54
CA VAL A 44 -40.45 -38.32 -15.60
C VAL A 44 -41.07 -38.25 -14.20
N PRO A 45 -40.66 -39.08 -13.22
CA PRO A 45 -41.14 -38.93 -11.84
C PRO A 45 -40.66 -37.62 -11.20
N LEU A 46 -39.39 -37.24 -11.39
CA LEU A 46 -38.85 -36.01 -10.80
C LEU A 46 -39.56 -34.75 -11.33
N LYS A 47 -39.89 -34.69 -12.62
CA LYS A 47 -40.73 -33.61 -13.18
C LYS A 47 -42.11 -33.54 -12.52
N LYS A 48 -42.75 -34.68 -12.30
CA LYS A 48 -44.08 -34.76 -11.67
C LYS A 48 -44.05 -34.41 -10.19
N ILE A 49 -42.95 -34.71 -9.49
CA ILE A 49 -42.75 -34.39 -8.07
C ILE A 49 -42.40 -32.91 -7.92
N ALA A 50 -41.47 -32.38 -8.72
CA ALA A 50 -41.07 -30.98 -8.71
C ALA A 50 -42.29 -30.05 -8.96
N ALA A 51 -43.11 -30.37 -9.97
CA ALA A 51 -44.35 -29.62 -10.25
C ALA A 51 -45.40 -29.66 -9.12
N LYS A 52 -45.29 -30.61 -8.17
CA LYS A 52 -46.16 -30.72 -6.98
C LYS A 52 -45.46 -30.22 -5.71
N SER A 53 -44.18 -29.89 -5.77
CA SER A 53 -43.37 -29.45 -4.64
C SER A 53 -43.69 -28.01 -4.30
N LYS A 54 -43.63 -27.65 -3.01
CA LYS A 54 -43.67 -26.25 -2.57
C LYS A 54 -42.31 -25.56 -2.76
N ILE A 55 -41.25 -26.33 -2.99
CA ILE A 55 -39.87 -25.85 -3.12
C ILE A 55 -39.58 -25.56 -4.60
N LYS A 56 -39.54 -24.29 -4.98
CA LYS A 56 -39.26 -23.86 -6.37
C LYS A 56 -37.87 -24.25 -6.88
N PHE A 57 -36.94 -24.61 -5.99
CA PHE A 57 -35.59 -25.03 -6.37
C PHE A 57 -35.59 -26.34 -7.19
N ASP A 58 -36.54 -27.23 -6.92
CA ASP A 58 -36.64 -28.54 -7.58
C ASP A 58 -36.90 -28.39 -9.09
N ASP A 59 -37.68 -27.38 -9.48
CA ASP A 59 -37.96 -27.05 -10.88
C ASP A 59 -36.68 -26.65 -11.63
N TYR A 60 -35.83 -25.82 -11.00
CA TYR A 60 -34.57 -25.37 -11.60
C TYR A 60 -33.55 -26.51 -11.78
N ILE A 61 -33.50 -27.49 -10.88
CA ILE A 61 -32.63 -28.69 -11.04
C ILE A 61 -33.06 -29.51 -12.26
N VAL A 62 -34.37 -29.64 -12.46
CA VAL A 62 -34.94 -30.41 -13.56
C VAL A 62 -34.73 -29.69 -14.91
N GLU A 63 -34.90 -28.37 -14.94
CA GLU A 63 -34.70 -27.55 -16.13
C GLU A 63 -33.23 -27.41 -16.55
N SER A 64 -32.33 -27.33 -15.57
CA SER A 64 -30.87 -27.17 -15.79
C SER A 64 -30.18 -28.42 -16.33
N LYS A 65 -30.90 -29.54 -16.51
CA LYS A 65 -30.41 -30.80 -17.12
C LYS A 65 -29.40 -31.57 -16.27
N VAL A 66 -29.23 -31.26 -14.97
CA VAL A 66 -28.35 -32.01 -14.05
C VAL A 66 -28.61 -33.51 -14.11
N LEU A 67 -29.88 -33.88 -13.94
CA LEU A 67 -30.34 -35.26 -13.92
C LEU A 67 -30.20 -35.96 -15.29
N ARG A 68 -30.26 -35.19 -16.39
CA ARG A 68 -29.99 -35.71 -17.73
C ARG A 68 -28.52 -36.11 -17.87
N TYR A 69 -27.60 -35.29 -17.36
CA TYR A 69 -26.18 -35.63 -17.39
C TYR A 69 -25.88 -36.85 -16.51
N LEU A 70 -26.41 -36.90 -15.29
CA LEU A 70 -26.27 -38.06 -14.40
C LEU A 70 -26.85 -39.35 -14.99
N SER A 71 -27.88 -39.27 -15.85
CA SER A 71 -28.44 -40.44 -16.53
C SER A 71 -27.44 -41.14 -17.46
N TYR A 72 -26.38 -40.44 -17.92
CA TYR A 72 -25.31 -41.06 -18.71
C TYR A 72 -24.36 -41.94 -17.88
N LEU A 73 -24.42 -41.89 -16.53
CA LEU A 73 -23.62 -42.77 -15.68
C LEU A 73 -23.99 -44.26 -15.86
N VAL A 74 -25.26 -44.58 -16.06
CA VAL A 74 -25.70 -45.98 -16.21
C VAL A 74 -25.15 -46.61 -17.50
N PRO A 75 -25.30 -46.00 -18.69
CA PRO A 75 -24.63 -46.45 -19.90
C PRO A 75 -23.11 -46.56 -19.76
N LEU A 76 -22.49 -45.61 -19.05
CA LEU A 76 -21.05 -45.62 -18.84
C LEU A 76 -20.60 -46.81 -17.98
N ILE A 77 -21.33 -47.13 -16.91
CA ILE A 77 -21.04 -48.30 -16.07
C ILE A 77 -21.15 -49.59 -16.89
N ILE A 78 -22.17 -49.71 -17.76
CA ILE A 78 -22.30 -50.86 -18.67
C ILE A 78 -21.08 -50.95 -19.59
N PHE A 79 -20.65 -49.82 -20.16
CA PHE A 79 -19.48 -49.75 -21.03
C PHE A 79 -18.18 -50.15 -20.33
N ILE A 80 -17.99 -49.73 -19.07
CA ILE A 80 -16.82 -50.12 -18.25
C ILE A 80 -16.83 -51.64 -17.98
N ASN A 81 -17.96 -52.20 -17.56
CA ASN A 81 -18.04 -53.64 -17.26
C ASN A 81 -17.87 -54.48 -18.54
N ALA A 82 -18.26 -53.95 -19.68
CA ALA A 82 -18.12 -54.61 -20.97
C ALA A 82 -16.70 -54.53 -21.55
N ALA A 83 -15.79 -53.73 -20.98
CA ALA A 83 -14.41 -53.61 -21.44
C ALA A 83 -13.66 -54.95 -21.42
N SER A 84 -13.95 -55.80 -20.44
CA SER A 84 -13.35 -57.14 -20.29
C SER A 84 -13.66 -58.11 -21.45
N PHE A 85 -14.68 -57.81 -22.26
CA PHE A 85 -14.99 -58.57 -23.48
C PHE A 85 -14.09 -58.21 -24.67
N PHE A 86 -13.27 -57.16 -24.57
CA PHE A 86 -12.35 -56.71 -25.62
C PHE A 86 -10.92 -56.59 -25.08
N PRO A 87 -10.23 -57.70 -24.79
CA PRO A 87 -8.93 -57.70 -24.09
C PRO A 87 -7.86 -56.84 -24.80
N ASP A 88 -7.85 -56.84 -26.13
CA ASP A 88 -6.85 -56.12 -26.93
C ASP A 88 -6.95 -54.58 -26.82
N ILE A 89 -8.11 -54.06 -26.41
CA ILE A 89 -8.38 -52.62 -26.31
C ILE A 89 -8.94 -52.21 -24.94
N GLU A 90 -8.92 -53.12 -23.96
CA GLU A 90 -9.53 -52.94 -22.65
C GLU A 90 -9.01 -51.67 -21.95
N GLU A 91 -7.69 -51.48 -21.93
CA GLU A 91 -7.05 -50.30 -21.33
C GLU A 91 -7.55 -48.99 -21.98
N PHE A 92 -7.65 -48.97 -23.31
CA PHE A 92 -8.13 -47.81 -24.05
C PHE A 92 -9.61 -47.51 -23.74
N ILE A 93 -10.46 -48.55 -23.66
CA ILE A 93 -11.86 -48.44 -23.26
C ILE A 93 -11.98 -47.86 -21.85
N VAL A 94 -11.18 -48.36 -20.91
CA VAL A 94 -11.18 -47.91 -19.51
C VAL A 94 -10.73 -46.45 -19.41
N VAL A 95 -9.68 -46.04 -20.12
CA VAL A 95 -9.21 -44.65 -20.18
C VAL A 95 -10.31 -43.73 -20.71
N ILE A 96 -10.93 -44.07 -21.85
CA ILE A 96 -12.05 -43.31 -22.41
C ILE A 96 -13.21 -43.23 -21.43
N ALA A 97 -13.53 -44.33 -20.76
CA ALA A 97 -14.64 -44.36 -19.81
C ALA A 97 -14.39 -43.43 -18.61
N HIS A 98 -13.17 -43.37 -18.09
CA HIS A 98 -12.81 -42.43 -17.02
C HIS A 98 -12.88 -40.97 -17.50
N LEU A 99 -12.46 -40.67 -18.73
CA LEU A 99 -12.61 -39.33 -19.31
C LEU A 99 -14.09 -38.94 -19.48
N LEU A 100 -14.92 -39.87 -19.94
CA LEU A 100 -16.37 -39.67 -20.03
C LEU A 100 -17.02 -39.51 -18.65
N LEU A 101 -16.56 -40.25 -17.63
CA LEU A 101 -17.03 -40.11 -16.26
C LEU A 101 -16.82 -38.68 -15.77
N VAL A 102 -15.60 -38.18 -15.91
CA VAL A 102 -15.22 -36.83 -15.50
C VAL A 102 -16.02 -35.80 -16.25
N PHE A 103 -16.16 -35.97 -17.57
CA PHE A 103 -16.97 -35.07 -18.38
C PHE A 103 -18.43 -35.03 -17.91
N ILE A 104 -19.05 -36.20 -17.64
CA ILE A 104 -20.42 -36.29 -17.13
C ILE A 104 -20.55 -35.61 -15.77
N LEU A 105 -19.61 -35.86 -14.85
CA LEU A 105 -19.63 -35.27 -13.51
C LEU A 105 -19.44 -33.75 -13.58
N LEU A 106 -18.50 -33.26 -14.38
CA LEU A 106 -18.28 -31.82 -14.59
C LEU A 106 -19.53 -31.14 -15.17
N ARG A 107 -20.10 -31.70 -16.25
CA ARG A 107 -21.32 -31.17 -16.86
C ARG A 107 -22.50 -31.19 -15.89
N SER A 108 -22.61 -32.22 -15.06
CA SER A 108 -23.65 -32.30 -14.02
C SER A 108 -23.46 -31.24 -12.94
N ALA A 109 -22.22 -31.03 -12.47
CA ALA A 109 -21.89 -30.04 -11.45
C ALA A 109 -22.08 -28.60 -11.95
N VAL A 110 -21.66 -28.27 -13.18
CA VAL A 110 -21.90 -26.95 -13.78
C VAL A 110 -23.39 -26.72 -13.99
N ALA A 111 -24.13 -27.72 -14.50
CA ALA A 111 -25.58 -27.64 -14.59
C ALA A 111 -26.24 -27.38 -13.23
N PHE A 112 -25.71 -27.98 -12.16
CA PHE A 112 -26.21 -27.78 -10.81
C PHE A 112 -25.91 -26.36 -10.30
N MET A 113 -24.69 -25.86 -10.51
CA MET A 113 -24.34 -24.48 -10.20
C MET A 113 -25.20 -23.48 -10.96
N TYR A 114 -25.51 -23.74 -12.23
CA TYR A 114 -26.47 -22.95 -13.01
C TYR A 114 -27.86 -22.95 -12.37
N ALA A 115 -28.37 -24.13 -11.95
CA ALA A 115 -29.64 -24.25 -11.25
C ALA A 115 -29.68 -23.41 -9.97
N VAL A 116 -28.59 -23.45 -9.18
CA VAL A 116 -28.42 -22.65 -7.96
C VAL A 116 -28.45 -21.16 -8.28
N ASN A 117 -27.72 -20.72 -9.31
CA ASN A 117 -27.73 -19.31 -9.73
C ASN A 117 -29.13 -18.87 -10.16
N SER A 118 -29.79 -19.63 -11.03
CA SER A 118 -31.12 -19.31 -11.55
C SER A 118 -32.17 -19.24 -10.44
N TYR A 119 -32.12 -20.14 -9.46
CA TYR A 119 -32.97 -20.06 -8.29
C TYR A 119 -32.66 -18.82 -7.44
N TYR A 120 -31.37 -18.55 -7.18
CA TYR A 120 -30.94 -17.41 -6.38
C TYR A 120 -31.38 -16.07 -6.99
N GLU A 121 -31.31 -15.94 -8.31
CA GLU A 121 -31.75 -14.74 -9.05
C GLU A 121 -33.25 -14.44 -8.87
N THR A 122 -34.07 -15.39 -8.44
CA THR A 122 -35.49 -15.14 -8.11
C THR A 122 -35.70 -14.50 -6.73
N LEU A 123 -34.69 -14.55 -5.85
CA LEU A 123 -34.80 -14.01 -4.49
C LEU A 123 -34.57 -12.48 -4.51
N PRO A 124 -35.34 -11.69 -3.73
CA PRO A 124 -35.17 -10.23 -3.69
C PRO A 124 -33.74 -9.77 -3.37
N ARG A 125 -33.03 -10.54 -2.53
CA ARG A 125 -31.65 -10.27 -2.08
C ARG A 125 -30.60 -10.31 -3.21
N SER A 126 -30.91 -10.97 -4.32
CA SER A 126 -29.97 -11.10 -5.45
C SER A 126 -29.65 -9.77 -6.14
N LYS A 127 -30.58 -8.80 -6.09
CA LYS A 127 -30.40 -7.47 -6.68
C LYS A 127 -29.29 -6.66 -5.99
N GLU A 128 -29.13 -6.85 -4.68
CA GLU A 128 -28.11 -6.17 -3.88
C GLU A 128 -26.81 -6.96 -3.81
N ARG A 129 -26.88 -8.30 -3.92
CA ARG A 129 -25.74 -9.20 -3.77
C ARG A 129 -25.77 -10.31 -4.83
N PRO A 130 -25.39 -10.02 -6.08
CA PRO A 130 -25.34 -11.04 -7.12
C PRO A 130 -24.25 -12.08 -6.80
N ILE A 131 -24.57 -13.37 -6.93
CA ILE A 131 -23.61 -14.47 -6.69
C ILE A 131 -22.95 -15.01 -7.96
N LYS A 132 -23.37 -14.53 -9.14
CA LYS A 132 -22.91 -15.02 -10.44
C LYS A 132 -21.39 -15.04 -10.58
N GLY A 133 -20.70 -13.99 -10.09
CA GLY A 133 -19.23 -13.93 -10.11
C GLY A 133 -18.58 -15.06 -9.28
N TYR A 134 -19.14 -15.37 -8.11
CA TYR A 134 -18.65 -16.46 -7.27
C TYR A 134 -18.89 -17.83 -7.91
N ILE A 135 -20.04 -18.01 -8.58
CA ILE A 135 -20.34 -19.24 -9.33
C ILE A 135 -19.36 -19.40 -10.50
N GLN A 136 -19.06 -18.34 -11.25
CA GLN A 136 -18.06 -18.38 -12.32
C GLN A 136 -16.67 -18.77 -11.81
N VAL A 137 -16.25 -18.23 -10.66
CA VAL A 137 -14.99 -18.63 -10.03
C VAL A 137 -15.02 -20.11 -9.63
N ALA A 138 -16.13 -20.60 -9.06
CA ALA A 138 -16.29 -22.01 -8.72
C ALA A 138 -16.27 -22.93 -9.95
N GLU A 139 -16.88 -22.52 -11.07
CA GLU A 139 -16.84 -23.24 -12.34
C GLU A 139 -15.40 -23.34 -12.87
N ILE A 140 -14.62 -22.25 -12.84
CA ILE A 140 -13.21 -22.25 -13.24
C ILE A 140 -12.41 -23.26 -12.41
N VAL A 141 -12.58 -23.24 -11.08
CA VAL A 141 -11.92 -24.19 -10.18
C VAL A 141 -12.31 -25.63 -10.52
N LEU A 142 -13.59 -25.89 -10.76
CA LEU A 142 -14.10 -27.22 -11.13
C LEU A 142 -13.47 -27.72 -12.44
N TYR A 143 -13.40 -26.86 -13.46
CA TYR A 143 -12.75 -27.20 -14.73
C TYR A 143 -11.27 -27.47 -14.57
N ILE A 144 -10.54 -26.70 -13.74
CA ILE A 144 -9.12 -26.95 -13.45
C ILE A 144 -8.94 -28.36 -12.86
N PHE A 145 -9.71 -28.73 -11.85
CA PHE A 145 -9.65 -30.09 -11.28
C PHE A 145 -10.04 -31.17 -12.28
N GLY A 146 -11.04 -30.90 -13.11
CA GLY A 146 -11.46 -31.78 -14.20
C GLY A 146 -10.34 -32.06 -15.21
N VAL A 147 -9.65 -31.01 -15.67
CA VAL A 147 -8.52 -31.11 -16.59
C VAL A 147 -7.36 -31.86 -15.94
N ILE A 148 -7.03 -31.56 -14.68
CA ILE A 148 -5.96 -32.25 -13.94
C ILE A 148 -6.26 -33.74 -13.83
N TYR A 149 -7.49 -34.12 -13.47
CA TYR A 149 -7.87 -35.52 -13.41
C TYR A 149 -7.80 -36.19 -14.78
N ALA A 150 -8.28 -35.52 -15.84
CA ALA A 150 -8.21 -36.04 -17.20
C ALA A 150 -6.76 -36.29 -17.66
N ILE A 151 -5.85 -35.37 -17.37
CA ILE A 151 -4.41 -35.55 -17.62
C ILE A 151 -3.87 -36.73 -16.78
N GLY A 152 -4.29 -36.86 -15.53
CA GLY A 152 -3.91 -37.99 -14.67
C GLY A 152 -4.29 -39.35 -15.26
N VAL A 153 -5.52 -39.46 -15.77
CA VAL A 153 -6.01 -40.66 -16.48
C VAL A 153 -5.19 -40.94 -17.74
N LEU A 154 -4.87 -39.91 -18.54
CA LEU A 154 -4.11 -40.06 -19.79
C LEU A 154 -2.63 -40.42 -19.56
N THR A 155 -2.05 -39.98 -18.45
CA THR A 155 -0.63 -40.15 -18.14
C THR A 155 -0.36 -41.30 -17.15
N GLY A 156 -1.41 -41.91 -16.60
CA GLY A 156 -1.32 -42.90 -15.52
C GLY A 156 -0.82 -42.31 -14.19
N GLN A 157 -0.74 -40.98 -14.06
CA GLN A 157 -0.23 -40.29 -12.88
C GLN A 157 -1.38 -39.86 -11.97
N SER A 158 -1.12 -39.84 -10.65
CA SER A 158 -2.11 -39.30 -9.72
C SER A 158 -2.27 -37.78 -9.91
N PRO A 159 -3.47 -37.21 -9.68
CA PRO A 159 -3.71 -35.77 -9.71
C PRO A 159 -2.74 -34.96 -8.84
N TRP A 160 -2.28 -35.55 -7.72
CA TRP A 160 -1.34 -34.92 -6.79
C TRP A 160 0.04 -34.68 -7.39
N VAL A 161 0.50 -35.56 -8.29
CA VAL A 161 1.80 -35.41 -8.99
C VAL A 161 1.74 -34.26 -9.99
N ILE A 162 0.61 -34.12 -10.70
CA ILE A 162 0.42 -33.02 -11.64
C ILE A 162 0.31 -31.69 -10.89
N LEU A 163 -0.46 -31.66 -9.80
CA LEU A 163 -0.59 -30.50 -8.92
C LEU A 163 0.74 -30.10 -8.29
N SER A 164 1.58 -31.06 -7.88
CA SER A 164 2.89 -30.74 -7.31
C SER A 164 3.83 -30.14 -8.36
N GLY A 165 3.81 -30.65 -9.60
CA GLY A 165 4.56 -30.07 -10.72
C GLY A 165 4.11 -28.64 -11.05
N ILE A 166 2.81 -28.41 -11.18
CA ILE A 166 2.24 -27.06 -11.42
C ILE A 166 2.52 -26.13 -10.22
N GLY A 167 2.38 -26.63 -9.00
CA GLY A 167 2.63 -25.88 -7.78
C GLY A 167 4.10 -25.46 -7.66
N ALA A 168 5.03 -26.36 -7.94
CA ALA A 168 6.46 -26.06 -7.97
C ALA A 168 6.78 -25.00 -9.02
N LEU A 169 6.24 -25.14 -10.24
CA LEU A 169 6.41 -24.14 -11.30
C LEU A 169 5.81 -22.78 -10.90
N THR A 170 4.63 -22.78 -10.28
CA THR A 170 3.97 -21.56 -9.80
C THR A 170 4.79 -20.88 -8.72
N ALA A 171 5.37 -21.62 -7.78
CA ALA A 171 6.24 -21.06 -6.75
C ALA A 171 7.49 -20.42 -7.34
N VAL A 172 8.11 -21.06 -8.35
CA VAL A 172 9.26 -20.48 -9.07
C VAL A 172 8.85 -19.22 -9.82
N ILE A 173 7.72 -19.24 -10.54
CA ILE A 173 7.20 -18.05 -11.23
C ILE A 173 6.92 -16.92 -10.23
N LEU A 174 6.27 -17.22 -9.11
CA LEU A 174 6.01 -16.22 -8.05
C LEU A 174 7.30 -15.66 -7.47
N LEU A 175 8.33 -16.49 -7.27
CA LEU A 175 9.63 -16.04 -6.77
C LEU A 175 10.33 -15.12 -7.78
N VAL A 176 10.31 -15.49 -9.06
CA VAL A 176 10.96 -14.71 -10.14
C VAL A 176 10.23 -13.40 -10.41
N PHE A 177 8.89 -13.42 -10.42
CA PHE A 177 8.07 -12.25 -10.75
C PHE A 177 7.53 -11.50 -9.52
N LYS A 178 7.98 -11.85 -8.31
CA LYS A 178 7.54 -11.21 -7.05
C LYS A 178 7.57 -9.69 -7.15
N ASP A 179 8.72 -9.14 -7.52
CA ASP A 179 8.93 -7.70 -7.57
C ASP A 179 8.14 -7.05 -8.70
N THR A 180 7.94 -7.73 -9.83
CA THR A 180 7.10 -7.25 -10.93
C THR A 180 5.63 -7.14 -10.52
N ILE A 181 5.10 -8.16 -9.84
CA ILE A 181 3.72 -8.18 -9.34
C ILE A 181 3.53 -7.06 -8.31
N LEU A 182 4.47 -6.94 -7.36
CA LEU A 182 4.44 -5.86 -6.36
C LEU A 182 4.51 -4.48 -7.01
N SER A 183 5.37 -4.29 -8.00
CA SER A 183 5.52 -3.02 -8.73
C SER A 183 4.23 -2.66 -9.48
N PHE A 184 3.61 -3.64 -10.13
CA PHE A 184 2.33 -3.45 -10.83
C PHE A 184 1.23 -2.99 -9.88
N VAL A 185 1.05 -3.71 -8.78
CA VAL A 185 0.03 -3.37 -7.76
C VAL A 185 0.33 -2.01 -7.15
N ALA A 186 1.59 -1.71 -6.83
CA ALA A 186 2.01 -0.42 -6.31
C ALA A 186 1.77 0.72 -7.31
N GLY A 187 2.02 0.52 -8.60
CA GLY A 187 1.73 1.51 -9.65
C GLY A 187 0.24 1.89 -9.72
N ILE A 188 -0.65 0.91 -9.57
CA ILE A 188 -2.10 1.15 -9.46
C ILE A 188 -2.43 1.91 -8.17
N GLN A 189 -1.83 1.53 -7.04
CA GLN A 189 -2.07 2.18 -5.75
C GLN A 189 -1.58 3.64 -5.72
N ILE A 190 -0.40 3.92 -6.28
CA ILE A 190 0.17 5.28 -6.37
C ILE A 190 -0.79 6.21 -7.10
N THR A 191 -1.28 5.76 -8.27
CA THR A 191 -2.24 6.52 -9.07
C THR A 191 -3.61 6.59 -8.40
N GLY A 192 -4.09 5.48 -7.82
CA GLY A 192 -5.42 5.37 -7.22
C GLY A 192 -5.59 6.13 -5.91
N TYR A 193 -4.53 6.28 -5.11
CA TYR A 193 -4.52 7.00 -3.83
C TYR A 193 -3.83 8.37 -3.89
N ASP A 194 -3.50 8.86 -5.10
CA ASP A 194 -2.92 10.19 -5.30
C ASP A 194 -1.56 10.43 -4.60
N LEU A 195 -0.79 9.36 -4.37
CA LEU A 195 0.41 9.40 -3.53
C LEU A 195 1.54 10.24 -4.15
N LEU A 196 1.66 10.21 -5.48
CA LEU A 196 2.78 10.80 -6.21
C LEU A 196 2.33 11.31 -7.59
N HIS A 197 2.81 12.48 -7.99
CA HIS A 197 2.61 13.05 -9.32
C HIS A 197 3.93 13.35 -10.02
N VAL A 198 3.87 13.38 -11.36
CA VAL A 198 4.92 14.02 -12.16
C VAL A 198 4.98 15.51 -11.80
N GLY A 199 6.20 16.00 -11.52
CA GLY A 199 6.47 17.35 -11.06
C GLY A 199 6.53 17.51 -9.54
N ASP A 200 6.23 16.46 -8.76
CA ASP A 200 6.47 16.50 -7.32
C ASP A 200 7.97 16.52 -7.02
N TRP A 201 8.40 17.41 -6.13
CA TRP A 201 9.69 17.26 -5.48
C TRP A 201 9.60 16.23 -4.36
N ILE A 202 10.40 15.17 -4.44
CA ILE A 202 10.51 14.14 -3.40
C ILE A 202 11.93 13.99 -2.86
N GLU A 203 12.03 13.43 -1.65
CA GLU A 203 13.29 13.05 -1.00
C GLU A 203 13.20 11.60 -0.48
N MET A 204 14.09 10.74 -0.99
CA MET A 204 14.29 9.34 -0.58
C MET A 204 15.80 9.07 -0.39
N PRO A 205 16.36 9.39 0.80
CA PRO A 205 17.80 9.28 1.04
C PRO A 205 18.37 7.88 0.82
N GLN A 206 17.61 6.84 1.15
CA GLN A 206 18.01 5.43 0.99
C GLN A 206 18.23 5.01 -0.48
N TYR A 207 17.67 5.77 -1.43
CA TYR A 207 17.85 5.55 -2.87
C TYR A 207 18.64 6.68 -3.55
N GLY A 208 19.16 7.64 -2.78
CA GLY A 208 19.84 8.81 -3.34
C GLY A 208 18.95 9.63 -4.27
N ALA A 209 17.66 9.77 -3.94
CA ALA A 209 16.74 10.59 -4.70
C ALA A 209 16.39 11.86 -3.93
N ASP A 210 16.67 13.02 -4.52
CA ASP A 210 16.27 14.33 -4.02
C ASP A 210 16.09 15.28 -5.21
N GLY A 211 14.84 15.42 -5.64
CA GLY A 211 14.48 16.27 -6.78
C GLY A 211 13.12 15.95 -7.36
N ASP A 212 12.90 16.41 -8.59
CA ASP A 212 11.58 16.39 -9.21
C ASP A 212 11.29 15.04 -9.88
N VAL A 213 10.09 14.51 -9.67
CA VAL A 213 9.58 13.34 -10.38
C VAL A 213 9.36 13.72 -11.84
N ILE A 214 10.08 13.09 -12.75
CA ILE A 214 9.98 13.36 -14.20
C ILE A 214 9.06 12.36 -14.91
N GLU A 215 8.92 11.15 -14.35
CA GLU A 215 8.13 10.07 -14.97
C GLU A 215 7.62 9.10 -13.91
N ILE A 216 6.36 8.68 -14.05
CA ILE A 216 5.75 7.58 -13.29
C ILE A 216 5.31 6.52 -14.29
N ALA A 217 6.10 5.45 -14.40
CA ALA A 217 5.75 4.26 -15.16
C ALA A 217 5.07 3.23 -14.25
N LEU A 218 4.52 2.17 -14.84
CA LEU A 218 3.81 1.13 -14.11
C LEU A 218 4.69 0.41 -13.06
N HIS A 219 5.98 0.29 -13.33
CA HIS A 219 6.92 -0.49 -12.49
C HIS A 219 8.09 0.34 -11.94
N THR A 220 8.27 1.58 -12.40
CA THR A 220 9.34 2.46 -11.97
C THR A 220 8.89 3.92 -11.91
N VAL A 221 9.55 4.70 -11.06
CA VAL A 221 9.47 6.15 -11.00
C VAL A 221 10.86 6.69 -11.29
N LYS A 222 10.95 7.73 -12.12
CA LYS A 222 12.20 8.45 -12.37
C LYS A 222 12.18 9.80 -11.68
N VAL A 223 13.25 10.08 -10.95
CA VAL A 223 13.46 11.33 -10.23
C VAL A 223 14.71 12.00 -10.80
N GLN A 224 14.60 13.26 -11.20
CA GLN A 224 15.75 14.06 -11.58
C GLN A 224 16.26 14.80 -10.34
N ASN A 225 17.46 14.45 -9.91
CA ASN A 225 18.09 15.07 -8.75
C ASN A 225 18.51 16.52 -9.03
N TRP A 226 18.82 17.27 -7.98
CA TRP A 226 19.32 18.64 -8.09
C TRP A 226 20.62 18.77 -8.92
N ASP A 227 21.48 17.75 -8.88
CA ASP A 227 22.70 17.64 -9.69
C ASP A 227 22.43 17.18 -11.14
N LYS A 228 21.16 17.06 -11.53
CA LYS A 228 20.66 16.64 -12.84
C LYS A 228 20.87 15.17 -13.19
N THR A 229 21.30 14.34 -12.25
CA THR A 229 21.28 12.87 -12.41
C THR A 229 19.85 12.32 -12.35
N ILE A 230 19.63 11.10 -12.85
CA ILE A 230 18.33 10.43 -12.81
C ILE A 230 18.42 9.20 -11.91
N THR A 231 17.64 9.21 -10.84
CA THR A 231 17.42 8.04 -9.99
C THR A 231 16.17 7.29 -10.46
N VAL A 232 16.30 5.99 -10.72
CA VAL A 232 15.20 5.11 -11.14
C VAL A 232 14.84 4.19 -9.97
N ILE A 233 13.61 4.31 -9.47
CA ILE A 233 13.15 3.62 -8.27
C ILE A 233 11.98 2.70 -8.64
N PRO A 234 11.99 1.41 -8.30
CA PRO A 234 10.83 0.55 -8.48
C PRO A 234 9.60 1.07 -7.72
N THR A 235 8.42 1.04 -8.34
CA THR A 235 7.18 1.60 -7.76
C THR A 235 6.83 0.99 -6.40
N TYR A 236 7.12 -0.30 -6.18
CA TYR A 236 6.84 -0.96 -4.89
C TYR A 236 7.62 -0.36 -3.71
N ARG A 237 8.70 0.39 -3.94
CA ARG A 237 9.44 1.06 -2.87
C ARG A 237 8.67 2.25 -2.30
N PHE A 238 7.84 2.91 -3.08
CA PHE A 238 7.01 4.03 -2.61
C PHE A 238 5.85 3.61 -1.71
N THR A 239 5.46 2.35 -1.76
CA THR A 239 4.41 1.80 -0.89
C THR A 239 4.97 1.08 0.34
N GLN A 240 6.27 0.78 0.36
CA GLN A 240 6.93 0.09 1.46
C GLN A 240 7.79 1.02 2.33
N ASP A 241 8.52 1.95 1.71
CA ASP A 241 9.48 2.80 2.39
C ASP A 241 8.92 4.21 2.60
N ALA A 242 9.31 4.84 3.71
CA ALA A 242 8.99 6.24 3.95
C ALA A 242 9.77 7.15 2.99
N TYR A 243 9.09 8.18 2.49
CA TYR A 243 9.66 9.25 1.68
C TYR A 243 9.01 10.58 2.03
N LYS A 244 9.68 11.68 1.72
CA LYS A 244 9.07 13.02 1.83
C LYS A 244 8.56 13.43 0.47
N ASN A 245 7.32 13.89 0.42
CA ASN A 245 6.76 14.58 -0.73
C ASN A 245 6.57 16.06 -0.39
N TRP A 246 7.30 16.94 -1.06
CA TRP A 246 7.28 18.38 -0.80
C TRP A 246 6.07 19.09 -1.43
N ARG A 247 5.18 18.37 -2.15
CA ARG A 247 3.92 18.92 -2.68
C ARG A 247 3.11 19.63 -1.61
N GLY A 248 3.05 19.07 -0.39
CA GLY A 248 2.33 19.69 0.73
C GLY A 248 2.91 21.06 1.14
N MET A 249 4.22 21.25 1.04
CA MET A 249 4.86 22.55 1.28
C MET A 249 4.51 23.56 0.19
N THR A 250 4.52 23.12 -1.07
CA THR A 250 4.11 23.94 -2.23
C THR A 250 2.63 24.37 -2.12
N GLN A 251 1.74 23.44 -1.79
CA GLN A 251 0.29 23.70 -1.65
C GLN A 251 -0.03 24.59 -0.44
N ALA A 252 0.70 24.44 0.66
CA ALA A 252 0.55 25.30 1.83
C ALA A 252 1.02 26.75 1.57
N GLY A 253 1.76 26.99 0.48
CA GLY A 253 2.22 28.32 0.11
C GLY A 253 3.21 28.93 1.11
N GLY A 254 3.98 28.09 1.81
CA GLY A 254 5.00 28.59 2.73
C GLY A 254 6.10 27.56 3.02
N ARG A 255 7.35 28.03 3.04
CA ARG A 255 8.52 27.18 3.29
C ARG A 255 9.12 27.50 4.65
N ARG A 256 9.33 26.46 5.46
CA ARG A 256 9.72 26.61 6.87
C ARG A 256 11.19 27.00 7.02
N ILE A 257 11.44 28.10 7.73
CA ILE A 257 12.72 28.42 8.35
C ILE A 257 12.70 27.91 9.79
N LYS A 258 13.70 27.11 10.14
CA LYS A 258 13.92 26.61 11.50
C LYS A 258 15.42 26.59 11.78
N ARG A 259 15.93 27.69 12.34
CA ARG A 259 17.37 27.90 12.61
C ARG A 259 17.53 28.65 13.93
N ALA A 260 18.67 28.47 14.59
CA ALA A 260 18.94 29.09 15.88
C ALA A 260 20.20 29.97 15.85
N VAL A 261 20.16 31.07 16.61
CA VAL A 261 21.35 31.83 16.96
C VAL A 261 21.76 31.44 18.38
N TYR A 262 23.04 31.15 18.58
CA TYR A 262 23.56 30.71 19.87
C TYR A 262 24.07 31.92 20.66
N ILE A 263 23.45 32.18 21.82
CA ILE A 263 23.82 33.28 22.71
C ILE A 263 24.81 32.77 23.77
N ASP A 264 25.86 33.55 24.01
CA ASP A 264 26.76 33.33 25.13
C ASP A 264 26.01 33.55 26.44
N GLN A 265 25.87 32.48 27.23
CA GLN A 265 25.14 32.47 28.49
C GLN A 265 25.72 33.47 29.51
N ASN A 266 27.01 33.78 29.44
CA ASN A 266 27.65 34.75 30.32
C ASN A 266 27.27 36.20 30.02
N SER A 267 26.67 36.46 28.85
CA SER A 267 26.18 37.79 28.48
C SER A 267 24.75 38.07 28.98
N VAL A 268 24.08 37.05 29.55
CA VAL A 268 22.70 37.18 30.05
C VAL A 268 22.72 37.90 31.40
N LYS A 269 21.96 39.00 31.50
CA LYS A 269 21.87 39.82 32.71
C LYS A 269 20.50 40.48 32.86
N PHE A 270 20.20 40.94 34.07
CA PHE A 270 19.06 41.83 34.30
C PHE A 270 19.31 43.20 33.64
N CYS A 271 18.25 43.80 33.09
CA CYS A 271 18.32 45.13 32.52
C CYS A 271 18.45 46.17 33.65
N ASP A 272 19.36 47.14 33.48
CA ASP A 272 19.40 48.35 34.27
C ASP A 272 18.52 49.45 33.64
N GLU A 273 18.39 50.59 34.34
CA GLU A 273 17.57 51.72 33.86
C GLU A 273 18.14 52.38 32.59
N GLU A 274 19.44 52.21 32.29
CA GLU A 274 20.01 52.71 31.05
C GLU A 274 19.61 51.82 29.87
N MET A 275 19.73 50.49 30.01
CA MET A 275 19.25 49.50 29.05
C MET A 275 17.77 49.67 28.79
N ILE A 276 16.94 49.82 29.82
CA ILE A 276 15.50 50.04 29.65
C ILE A 276 15.24 51.31 28.85
N ARG A 277 15.90 52.44 29.19
CA ARG A 277 15.77 53.70 28.43
C ARG A 277 16.22 53.56 26.97
N ARG A 278 17.29 52.80 26.70
CA ARG A 278 17.74 52.47 25.33
C ARG A 278 16.70 51.63 24.59
N PHE A 279 16.18 50.57 25.21
CA PHE A 279 15.21 49.67 24.59
C PHE A 279 13.87 50.36 24.32
N MET A 280 13.46 51.34 25.13
CA MET A 280 12.28 52.18 24.86
C MET A 280 12.41 53.03 23.59
N LYS A 281 13.63 53.30 23.10
CA LYS A 281 13.86 53.99 21.83
C LYS A 281 13.72 53.07 20.61
N ILE A 282 13.73 51.74 20.80
CA ILE A 282 13.61 50.77 19.72
C ILE A 282 12.14 50.71 19.28
N TYR A 283 11.86 51.19 18.07
CA TYR A 283 10.50 51.33 17.54
C TYR A 283 9.65 50.05 17.67
N LEU A 284 10.20 48.89 17.28
CA LEU A 284 9.47 47.61 17.25
C LEU A 284 9.05 47.08 18.63
N ILE A 285 9.72 47.47 19.71
CA ILE A 285 9.48 46.93 21.06
C ILE A 285 9.15 47.99 22.11
N ARG A 286 9.07 49.27 21.74
CA ARG A 286 8.85 50.37 22.70
C ARG A 286 7.61 50.14 23.59
N ASP A 287 6.52 49.63 23.00
CA ASP A 287 5.26 49.40 23.69
C ASP A 287 5.32 48.13 24.56
N TYR A 288 6.03 47.09 24.09
CA TYR A 288 6.36 45.92 24.89
C TYR A 288 7.17 46.30 26.13
N VAL A 289 8.25 47.08 25.97
CA VAL A 289 9.13 47.48 27.07
C VAL A 289 8.34 48.32 28.09
N ARG A 290 7.52 49.26 27.63
CA ARG A 290 6.67 50.08 28.50
C ARG A 290 5.68 49.22 29.29
N GLY A 291 4.95 48.33 28.62
CA GLY A 291 3.99 47.43 29.25
C GLY A 291 4.66 46.48 30.24
N LYS A 292 5.80 45.89 29.86
CA LYS A 292 6.52 44.93 30.71
C LYS A 292 7.13 45.57 31.94
N LYS A 293 7.61 46.82 31.85
CA LYS A 293 8.06 47.60 33.01
C LYS A 293 6.91 47.78 34.01
N ALA A 294 5.76 48.26 33.54
CA ALA A 294 4.59 48.46 34.40
C ALA A 294 4.07 47.15 35.04
N GLU A 295 4.01 46.05 34.28
CA GLU A 295 3.63 44.72 34.81
C GLU A 295 4.57 44.28 35.96
N ILE A 296 5.87 44.47 35.78
CA ILE A 296 6.88 44.07 36.77
C ILE A 296 6.79 44.94 38.02
N GLU A 297 6.64 46.26 37.85
CA GLU A 297 6.46 47.20 38.97
C GLU A 297 5.21 46.87 39.79
N GLU A 298 4.09 46.58 39.13
CA GLU A 298 2.85 46.18 39.80
C GLU A 298 3.01 44.88 40.59
N TYR A 299 3.61 43.86 39.97
CA TYR A 299 3.86 42.59 40.63
C TYR A 299 4.76 42.77 41.86
N ASN A 300 5.85 43.51 41.73
CA ASN A 300 6.78 43.73 42.84
C ASN A 300 6.13 44.51 43.99
N ARG A 301 5.24 45.47 43.69
CA ARG A 301 4.42 46.15 44.72
C ARG A 301 3.48 45.19 45.44
N SER A 302 2.82 44.28 44.72
CA SER A 302 1.84 43.35 45.30
C SER A 302 2.44 42.36 46.31
N ILE A 303 3.74 42.10 46.23
CA ILE A 303 4.45 41.21 47.16
C ILE A 303 5.37 41.98 48.12
N GLU A 304 5.28 43.32 48.12
CA GLU A 304 6.14 44.21 48.91
C GLU A 304 7.64 43.88 48.75
N ALA A 305 8.05 43.55 47.53
CA ALA A 305 9.42 43.12 47.24
C ALA A 305 10.44 44.22 47.57
N ASP A 306 11.45 43.87 48.36
CA ASP A 306 12.62 44.73 48.55
C ASP A 306 13.50 44.72 47.29
N THR A 307 13.22 45.64 46.38
CA THR A 307 13.97 45.78 45.12
C THR A 307 15.36 46.39 45.27
N SER A 308 15.80 46.72 46.50
CA SER A 308 17.20 47.12 46.77
C SER A 308 18.17 45.97 46.44
N TYR A 309 17.74 44.72 46.63
CA TYR A 309 18.47 43.53 46.21
C TYR A 309 17.93 43.00 44.88
N VAL A 310 18.85 42.61 43.98
CA VAL A 310 18.50 42.33 42.57
C VAL A 310 17.54 41.13 42.42
N ILE A 311 17.64 40.14 43.32
CA ILE A 311 16.92 38.85 43.23
C ILE A 311 15.51 38.92 43.83
N ASN A 312 15.24 39.84 44.76
CA ASN A 312 14.04 39.84 45.60
C ASN A 312 12.76 40.30 44.89
N GLY A 313 12.84 40.61 43.58
CA GLY A 313 11.69 40.98 42.76
C GLY A 313 11.87 40.52 41.32
N ARG A 314 10.78 40.56 40.55
CA ARG A 314 10.85 40.32 39.10
C ARG A 314 11.59 41.47 38.44
N ARG A 315 12.39 41.13 37.42
CA ARG A 315 13.14 42.08 36.60
C ARG A 315 13.11 41.65 35.14
N MET A 316 13.27 42.62 34.24
CA MET A 316 13.46 42.36 32.83
C MET A 316 14.89 41.84 32.61
N THR A 317 15.07 40.91 31.67
CA THR A 317 16.39 40.44 31.26
C THR A 317 16.67 40.89 29.84
N ASN A 318 17.93 41.16 29.52
CA ASN A 318 18.32 41.56 28.17
C ASN A 318 17.97 40.49 27.13
N LEU A 319 18.13 39.22 27.50
CA LEU A 319 17.74 38.05 26.71
C LEU A 319 16.23 37.99 26.44
N GLY A 320 15.40 38.19 27.47
CA GLY A 320 13.95 38.21 27.32
C GLY A 320 13.47 39.33 26.40
N THR A 321 14.10 40.50 26.50
CA THR A 321 13.79 41.65 25.65
C THR A 321 14.27 41.45 24.22
N PHE A 322 15.45 40.87 24.00
CA PHE A 322 15.91 40.49 22.66
C PHE A 322 14.96 39.48 22.01
N ARG A 323 14.47 38.48 22.75
CA ARG A 323 13.48 37.53 22.23
C ARG A 323 12.19 38.24 21.81
N ALA A 324 11.69 39.17 22.61
CA ALA A 324 10.53 39.98 22.25
C ALA A 324 10.79 40.86 21.00
N TYR A 325 12.01 41.37 20.84
CA TYR A 325 12.42 42.07 19.63
C TYR A 325 12.45 41.18 18.40
N ALA A 326 13.09 40.02 18.48
CA ALA A 326 13.17 39.08 17.37
C ALA A 326 11.77 38.62 16.94
N GLU A 327 10.87 38.37 17.90
CA GLU A 327 9.46 38.06 17.65
C GLU A 327 8.75 39.21 16.91
N ALA A 328 8.85 40.44 17.42
CA ALA A 328 8.27 41.61 16.78
C ALA A 328 8.85 41.85 15.36
N TYR A 329 10.14 41.61 15.17
CA TYR A 329 10.82 41.74 13.88
C TYR A 329 10.27 40.73 12.87
N ILE A 330 10.20 39.43 13.20
CA ILE A 330 9.64 38.43 12.27
C ILE A 330 8.15 38.63 12.03
N GLN A 331 7.38 39.13 13.01
CA GLN A 331 5.97 39.47 12.87
C GLN A 331 5.74 40.67 11.95
N ASN A 332 6.68 41.61 11.85
CA ASN A 332 6.59 42.75 10.93
C ASN A 332 7.33 42.52 9.60
N HIS A 333 8.07 41.41 9.45
CA HIS A 333 8.83 41.13 8.22
C HIS A 333 7.90 40.89 7.02
N PRO A 334 8.09 41.58 5.87
CA PRO A 334 7.15 41.54 4.74
C PRO A 334 7.10 40.19 4.02
N ARG A 335 8.18 39.41 4.07
CA ARG A 335 8.32 38.11 3.38
C ARG A 335 8.03 36.88 4.25
N VAL A 336 7.40 37.08 5.39
CA VAL A 336 7.00 36.01 6.32
C VAL A 336 5.50 35.77 6.16
N ASN A 337 5.11 34.52 5.96
CA ASN A 337 3.71 34.13 5.86
C ASN A 337 3.05 34.22 7.25
N LYS A 338 2.16 35.22 7.42
CA LYS A 338 1.52 35.52 8.71
C LYS A 338 0.41 34.57 9.11
N ASN A 339 -0.08 33.77 8.17
CA ASN A 339 -1.16 32.81 8.42
C ASN A 339 -0.64 31.48 8.97
N LEU A 340 0.68 31.28 8.98
CA LEU A 340 1.34 30.08 9.47
C LEU A 340 2.04 30.34 10.80
N THR A 341 2.39 29.26 11.49
CA THR A 341 3.05 29.34 12.79
C THR A 341 4.38 30.07 12.69
N MET A 342 4.53 31.11 13.50
CA MET A 342 5.79 31.79 13.75
C MET A 342 6.03 31.89 15.24
N MET A 343 7.28 31.74 15.67
CA MET A 343 7.68 31.89 17.06
C MET A 343 9.20 32.07 17.18
N VAL A 344 9.61 32.79 18.21
CA VAL A 344 10.98 32.82 18.72
C VAL A 344 11.01 32.18 20.10
N ARG A 345 11.80 31.10 20.25
CA ARG A 345 11.87 30.32 21.49
C ARG A 345 13.29 29.98 21.89
N HIS A 346 13.46 29.67 23.17
CA HIS A 346 14.71 29.09 23.67
C HIS A 346 14.67 27.57 23.49
N LEU A 347 15.80 27.00 23.09
CA LEU A 347 16.05 25.57 23.25
C LEU A 347 16.84 25.33 24.54
N ALA A 348 17.02 24.05 24.90
CA ALA A 348 17.85 23.70 26.04
C ALA A 348 19.27 24.28 25.86
N PRO A 349 19.85 24.92 26.89
CA PRO A 349 21.23 25.40 26.82
C PRO A 349 22.19 24.22 26.60
N GLY A 350 23.23 24.45 25.81
CA GLY A 350 24.26 23.47 25.52
C GLY A 350 25.68 24.02 25.73
N PRO A 351 26.72 23.23 25.42
CA PRO A 351 28.11 23.69 25.50
C PRO A 351 28.40 24.88 24.57
N ASN A 352 27.62 25.01 23.50
CA ASN A 352 27.74 26.09 22.52
C ASN A 352 26.86 27.32 22.87
N GLY A 353 26.46 27.49 24.13
CA GLY A 353 25.59 28.58 24.57
C GLY A 353 24.10 28.24 24.57
N LEU A 354 23.26 29.28 24.64
CA LEU A 354 21.81 29.18 24.66
C LEU A 354 21.23 29.42 23.25
N PRO A 355 20.62 28.40 22.62
CA PRO A 355 20.06 28.58 21.28
C PRO A 355 18.72 29.33 21.33
N ILE A 356 18.62 30.40 20.53
CA ILE A 356 17.39 31.14 20.25
C ILE A 356 16.91 30.72 18.87
N GLU A 357 15.92 29.83 18.82
CA GLU A 357 15.36 29.30 17.58
C GLU A 357 14.33 30.28 17.00
N ILE A 358 14.57 30.68 15.76
CA ILE A 358 13.60 31.35 14.90
C ILE A 358 12.87 30.27 14.11
N TYR A 359 11.57 30.17 14.33
CA TYR A 359 10.69 29.25 13.63
C TYR A 359 9.62 30.08 12.90
N LEU A 360 9.58 30.01 11.58
CA LEU A 360 8.57 30.70 10.78
C LEU A 360 8.43 30.06 9.40
N PHE A 361 7.46 30.53 8.61
CA PHE A 361 7.32 30.18 7.20
C PHE A 361 7.47 31.42 6.33
N THR A 362 8.23 31.30 5.23
CA THR A 362 8.31 32.35 4.21
C THR A 362 7.02 32.39 3.39
N ASP A 363 6.73 33.53 2.78
CA ASP A 363 5.63 33.69 1.80
C ASP A 363 6.00 33.20 0.38
N ASP A 364 7.27 32.80 0.20
CA ASP A 364 7.81 32.38 -1.08
C ASP A 364 8.55 31.05 -0.92
N ILE A 365 8.10 30.08 -1.72
CA ILE A 365 8.58 28.71 -1.70
C ILE A 365 9.76 28.48 -2.65
N ARG A 366 10.03 29.41 -3.57
CA ARG A 366 11.10 29.28 -4.57
C ARG A 366 12.44 29.27 -3.86
N TRP A 367 13.25 28.26 -4.13
CA TRP A 367 14.45 27.98 -3.36
C TRP A 367 15.41 29.18 -3.25
N LYS A 368 15.73 29.83 -4.38
CA LYS A 368 16.59 31.03 -4.38
C LYS A 368 16.08 32.15 -3.48
N ASN A 369 14.78 32.43 -3.52
CA ASN A 369 14.18 33.50 -2.73
C ASN A 369 14.10 33.12 -1.25
N TYR A 370 13.76 31.87 -0.96
CA TYR A 370 13.76 31.32 0.38
C TYR A 370 15.14 31.47 1.06
N GLU A 371 16.22 31.12 0.36
CA GLU A 371 17.58 31.27 0.92
C GLU A 371 17.94 32.74 1.17
N ALA A 372 17.57 33.65 0.26
CA ALA A 372 17.80 35.07 0.42
C ALA A 372 17.04 35.65 1.62
N ILE A 373 15.74 35.36 1.74
CA ILE A 373 14.91 35.80 2.89
C ILE A 373 15.50 35.29 4.20
N GLN A 374 15.92 34.03 4.23
CA GLN A 374 16.53 33.43 5.40
C GLN A 374 17.87 34.08 5.75
N ALA A 375 18.72 34.38 4.77
CA ALA A 375 19.97 35.09 5.00
C ALA A 375 19.71 36.50 5.58
N ASP A 376 18.86 37.29 4.93
CA ASP A 376 18.53 38.66 5.34
C ASP A 376 18.02 38.75 6.79
N ILE A 377 17.12 37.83 7.18
CA ILE A 377 16.59 37.75 8.55
C ILE A 377 17.72 37.50 9.56
N PHE A 378 18.62 36.56 9.26
CA PHE A 378 19.68 36.19 10.19
C PHE A 378 20.81 37.22 10.22
N ASP A 379 21.17 37.84 9.09
CA ASP A 379 22.14 38.94 9.03
C ASP A 379 21.69 40.09 9.93
N HIS A 380 20.41 40.49 9.84
CA HIS A 380 19.85 41.52 10.70
C HIS A 380 19.86 41.13 12.18
N LEU A 381 19.37 39.92 12.51
CA LEU A 381 19.32 39.48 13.91
C LEU A 381 20.72 39.38 14.52
N LEU A 382 21.71 38.86 13.80
CA LEU A 382 23.09 38.76 14.25
C LEU A 382 23.70 40.14 14.52
N ALA A 383 23.44 41.12 13.65
CA ALA A 383 23.93 42.49 13.82
C ALA A 383 23.28 43.22 15.00
N VAL A 384 22.03 42.90 15.33
CA VAL A 384 21.26 43.58 16.39
C VAL A 384 21.54 43.00 17.78
N ILE A 385 21.94 41.73 17.90
CA ILE A 385 22.21 41.09 19.21
C ILE A 385 23.10 41.94 20.14
N PRO A 386 24.24 42.51 19.69
CA PRO A 386 25.08 43.36 20.55
C PRO A 386 24.38 44.60 21.11
N GLN A 387 23.34 45.11 20.45
CA GLN A 387 22.57 46.28 20.93
C GLN A 387 21.75 45.97 22.20
N PHE A 388 21.55 44.68 22.48
CA PHE A 388 20.93 44.17 23.71
C PHE A 388 21.97 43.78 24.77
N ASP A 389 23.24 44.18 24.61
CA ASP A 389 24.36 43.77 25.47
C ASP A 389 24.51 42.23 25.54
N LEU A 390 24.02 41.53 24.53
CA LEU A 390 24.18 40.09 24.38
C LEU A 390 25.38 39.80 23.47
N ARG A 391 26.00 38.65 23.67
CA ARG A 391 27.08 38.15 22.81
C ARG A 391 26.64 36.88 22.11
N ILE A 392 27.07 36.71 20.88
CA ILE A 392 26.93 35.45 20.16
C ILE A 392 28.02 34.52 20.67
N PHE A 393 27.66 33.28 20.97
CA PHE A 393 28.65 32.27 21.35
C PHE A 393 29.57 31.97 20.16
N GLN A 394 30.87 31.95 20.42
CA GLN A 394 31.89 31.51 19.46
C GLN A 394 32.90 30.63 20.19
N ASN A 395 33.35 29.57 19.53
CA ASN A 395 34.50 28.82 20.02
C ASN A 395 35.78 29.65 19.83
N PRO A 396 36.72 29.61 20.79
CA PRO A 396 38.00 30.29 20.62
C PRO A 396 38.70 29.75 19.37
N THR A 397 39.22 30.66 18.57
CA THR A 397 39.95 30.36 17.34
C THR A 397 41.46 30.42 17.58
N GLY A 398 42.26 29.92 16.64
CA GLY A 398 43.73 30.05 16.72
C GLY A 398 44.21 31.50 16.87
N MET A 399 43.44 32.48 16.38
CA MET A 399 43.76 33.91 16.53
C MET A 399 43.59 34.42 17.96
N ASP A 400 42.61 33.89 18.70
CA ASP A 400 42.38 34.26 20.10
C ASP A 400 43.52 33.75 20.99
N PHE A 401 44.01 32.54 20.73
CA PHE A 401 45.19 31.99 21.40
C PHE A 401 46.48 32.73 21.02
N LYS A 402 46.62 33.16 19.76
CA LYS A 402 47.77 33.98 19.34
C LYS A 402 47.81 35.31 20.08
N ARG A 403 46.68 36.01 20.20
CA ARG A 403 46.58 37.26 21.00
C ARG A 403 46.96 37.05 22.47
N LEU A 404 46.63 35.89 23.05
CA LEU A 404 47.03 35.54 24.41
C LEU A 404 48.55 35.32 24.54
N GLY A 405 49.17 34.69 23.54
CA GLY A 405 50.62 34.54 23.44
C GLY A 405 51.35 35.87 23.29
N ASP A 406 50.88 36.73 22.38
CA ASP A 406 51.46 38.06 22.16
C ASP A 406 51.34 38.94 23.42
N TYR A 407 50.21 38.87 24.15
CA TYR A 407 50.01 39.60 25.41
C TYR A 407 50.98 39.14 26.52
N THR A 408 51.30 37.85 26.57
CA THR A 408 52.24 37.29 27.56
C THR A 408 53.70 37.58 27.25
N GLU A 409 54.07 37.84 25.99
CA GLU A 409 55.41 38.33 25.64
C GLU A 409 55.58 39.82 25.96
N VAL A 410 54.56 40.64 25.74
CA VAL A 410 54.59 42.09 26.06
C VAL A 410 54.69 42.34 27.56
N THR A 411 54.08 41.49 28.40
CA THR A 411 54.16 41.61 29.87
C THR A 411 55.42 41.01 30.48
N LYS A 412 56.23 40.29 29.69
CA LYS A 412 57.55 39.76 30.11
C LYS A 412 58.72 40.71 29.77
N LYS A 413 58.49 41.75 28.98
CA LYS A 413 59.41 42.87 28.77
C LYS A 413 59.04 44.02 29.71
#